data_AF-A0A9D3UJZ3-F1
#
_entry.id   AF-A0A9D3UJZ3-F1
#
_cell.length_a   1.000
_cell.length_b   1.000
_cell.length_c   1.000
_cell.angle_alpha   90.00
_cell.angle_beta   90.00
_cell.angle_gamma   90.00
#
_symmetry.space_group_name_H-M   'P 1'
#
loop_
_entity.id
_entity.type
_entity.pdbx_description
1 polymer ?
#
loop_
_entity_poly.entity_id
_entity_poly.type
_entity_poly.pdbx_seq_one_letter_code
_entity_poly.pdbx_strand_id
1 'polypeptide(L)'
;MDQPNAIPVCYYELPTTPRISWPNKNPGRNFFGCKNYRYSYGFRNIYCYFFNWFDHPISLRARAVAIGLLRRIRSKEMEKRRERMRWFFGSVAIVIMVCIMK
;
A
#
# COMPACT_ATOMS: atom_id res chain seq x y z
N MET A 1 7.30 24.21 13.85
CA MET A 1 8.53 23.47 13.50
C MET A 1 8.49 22.20 14.32
N ASP A 2 7.87 21.15 13.78
CA ASP A 2 7.53 19.97 14.58
C ASP A 2 8.68 18.98 14.49
N GLN A 3 9.33 18.73 15.62
CA GLN A 3 10.50 17.88 15.73
C GLN A 3 10.17 16.44 15.29
N PRO A 4 10.81 15.91 14.23
CA PRO A 4 10.48 14.58 13.70
C PRO A 4 11.03 13.41 14.55
N ASN A 5 11.62 13.67 15.72
CA ASN A 5 12.42 12.70 16.47
C ASN A 5 11.94 12.41 17.90
N ALA A 6 10.86 13.04 18.36
CA ALA A 6 10.32 12.76 19.70
C ALA A 6 9.40 11.52 19.65
N ILE A 7 9.79 10.45 20.35
CA ILE A 7 8.93 9.27 20.55
C ILE A 7 7.76 9.71 21.43
N PRO A 8 6.49 9.57 20.98
CA PRO A 8 5.37 9.99 21.80
C PRO A 8 5.25 9.11 23.05
N VAL A 9 4.81 9.71 24.15
CA VAL A 9 4.45 9.01 25.37
C VAL A 9 2.95 8.71 25.37
N CYS A 10 2.57 7.56 25.93
CA CYS A 10 1.16 7.23 26.12
C CYS A 10 0.59 7.93 27.38
N TYR A 11 -0.72 7.82 27.65
CA TYR A 11 -1.33 8.47 28.82
C TYR A 11 -0.86 7.97 30.20
N TYR A 12 -0.01 6.94 30.25
CA TYR A 12 0.69 6.52 31.47
C TYR A 12 2.11 7.09 31.55
N GLU A 13 2.45 8.05 30.69
CA GLU A 13 3.78 8.66 30.58
C GLU A 13 4.88 7.65 30.19
N LEU A 14 4.49 6.47 29.71
CA LEU A 14 5.42 5.46 29.22
C LEU A 14 5.74 5.70 27.74
N PRO A 15 7.00 5.49 27.31
CA PRO A 15 7.39 5.58 25.91
C PRO A 15 6.64 4.56 25.06
N THR A 16 6.22 4.98 23.88
CA THR A 16 5.53 4.10 22.93
C THR A 16 6.49 3.40 21.98
N THR A 17 6.03 2.32 21.36
CA THR A 17 6.77 1.62 20.30
C THR A 17 6.01 1.66 18.98
N PRO A 18 6.71 1.86 17.84
CA PRO A 18 6.07 1.82 16.53
C PRO A 18 5.61 0.40 16.22
N ARG A 19 4.41 0.28 15.65
CA ARG A 19 3.78 -0.98 15.24
C ARG A 19 3.20 -0.83 13.85
N ILE A 20 3.09 -1.94 13.11
CA ILE A 20 2.51 -1.98 11.78
C ILE A 20 1.06 -2.44 11.89
N SER A 21 0.13 -1.74 11.23
CA SER A 21 -1.26 -2.20 11.11
C SER A 21 -1.35 -3.30 10.05
N TRP A 22 -1.86 -4.45 10.49
CA TRP A 22 -2.10 -5.64 9.67
C TRP A 22 -3.46 -5.71 8.96
N PRO A 23 -4.56 -5.09 9.45
CA PRO A 23 -5.85 -5.20 8.78
C PRO A 23 -5.84 -4.67 7.33
N ASN A 24 -6.54 -5.35 6.43
CA ASN A 24 -6.69 -5.00 5.01
C ASN A 24 -7.19 -3.57 4.75
N LYS A 25 -7.81 -2.92 5.73
CA LYS A 25 -8.26 -1.53 5.64
C LYS A 25 -7.12 -0.50 5.71
N ASN A 26 -6.01 -0.84 6.38
CA ASN A 26 -4.83 0.04 6.53
C ASN A 26 -3.53 -0.79 6.45
N PRO A 27 -3.25 -1.50 5.35
CA PRO A 27 -2.09 -2.37 5.29
C PRO A 27 -0.80 -1.53 5.31
N GLY A 28 0.12 -1.86 6.22
CA GLY A 28 1.48 -1.31 6.20
C GLY A 28 1.61 0.12 6.72
N ARG A 29 0.57 0.72 7.32
CA ARG A 29 0.72 1.98 8.05
C ARG A 29 1.33 1.73 9.42
N ASN A 30 2.25 2.60 9.84
CA ASN A 30 2.83 2.51 11.16
C ASN A 30 2.02 3.38 12.14
N PHE A 31 1.96 2.95 13.39
CA PHE A 31 1.32 3.69 14.46
C PHE A 31 2.08 3.51 15.78
N PHE A 32 1.93 4.47 16.68
CA PHE A 32 2.34 4.36 18.07
C PHE A 32 1.16 3.92 18.92
N GLY A 33 1.40 3.00 19.85
CA GLY A 33 0.39 2.54 20.79
C GLY A 33 0.96 2.25 22.17
N CYS A 34 0.09 2.18 23.17
CA CYS A 34 0.46 1.81 24.53
C CYS A 34 1.19 0.45 24.54
N LYS A 35 2.32 0.36 25.26
CA LYS A 35 3.08 -0.91 25.43
C LYS A 35 2.19 -2.01 26.01
N ASN A 36 1.30 -1.63 26.93
CA ASN A 36 0.38 -2.55 27.61
C ASN A 36 -0.78 -3.04 26.75
N TYR A 37 -0.93 -2.57 25.50
CA TYR A 37 -2.05 -2.94 24.62
C TYR A 37 -2.24 -4.47 24.47
N ARG A 38 -1.17 -5.26 24.57
CA ARG A 38 -1.23 -6.73 24.47
C ARG A 38 -1.54 -7.45 25.79
N TYR A 39 -1.52 -6.75 26.92
CA TYR A 39 -1.68 -7.31 28.25
C TYR A 39 -3.10 -7.09 28.78
N SER A 40 -4.10 -7.44 27.98
CA SER A 40 -5.49 -7.47 28.45
C SER A 40 -5.71 -8.80 29.16
N TYR A 41 -5.77 -8.79 30.49
CA TYR A 41 -6.17 -9.95 31.29
C TYR A 41 -7.62 -9.75 31.77
N GLY A 42 -8.56 -10.50 31.18
CA GLY A 42 -9.98 -10.43 31.53
C GLY A 42 -10.64 -9.08 31.17
N PHE A 43 -11.60 -8.63 31.99
CA PHE A 43 -12.37 -7.40 31.77
C PHE A 43 -11.64 -6.10 32.18
N ARG A 44 -10.41 -6.18 32.69
CA ARG A 44 -9.61 -5.00 33.06
C ARG A 44 -8.64 -4.67 31.92
N ASN A 45 -8.90 -3.56 31.25
CA ASN A 45 -7.95 -3.01 30.28
C ASN A 45 -6.78 -2.37 31.04
N ILE A 46 -5.62 -3.02 31.01
CA ILE A 46 -4.36 -2.56 31.63
C ILE A 46 -3.63 -1.53 30.71
N TYR A 47 -4.25 -1.15 29.59
CA TYR A 47 -3.71 -0.22 28.61
C TYR A 47 -4.56 1.05 28.51
N CYS A 48 -3.91 2.18 28.25
CA CYS A 48 -4.55 3.49 28.27
C CYS A 48 -5.22 3.90 26.95
N TYR A 49 -5.39 2.98 25.99
CA TYR A 49 -5.96 3.27 24.67
C TYR A 49 -5.24 4.32 23.82
N PHE A 50 -4.06 4.78 24.23
CA PHE A 50 -3.26 5.69 23.41
C PHE A 50 -3.00 5.11 22.02
N PHE A 51 -3.27 5.92 21.00
CA PHE A 51 -3.07 5.61 19.60
C PHE A 51 -2.67 6.88 18.85
N ASN A 52 -1.62 6.81 18.04
CA ASN A 52 -1.24 7.89 17.14
C ASN A 52 -0.68 7.33 15.83
N TRP A 53 -1.08 7.90 14.70
CA TRP A 53 -0.52 7.49 13.41
C TRP A 53 0.93 7.95 13.27
N PHE A 54 1.75 7.08 12.69
CA PHE A 54 3.13 7.37 12.32
C PHE A 54 3.32 7.09 10.84
N ASP A 55 3.16 8.11 10.01
CA ASP A 55 3.54 8.00 8.61
C ASP A 55 5.03 8.36 8.52
N HIS A 56 5.89 7.34 8.29
CA HIS A 56 7.30 7.63 8.04
C HIS A 56 7.39 8.51 6.79
N PRO A 57 8.12 9.65 6.83
CA PRO A 57 8.28 10.46 5.64
C PRO A 57 8.96 9.62 4.56
N ILE A 58 8.20 9.24 3.55
CA ILE A 58 8.77 8.56 2.38
C ILE A 58 9.70 9.57 1.72
N SER A 59 10.97 9.22 1.57
CA SER A 59 11.93 10.10 0.90
C SER A 59 11.41 10.47 -0.49
N LEU A 60 11.65 11.71 -0.93
CA LEU A 60 11.23 12.18 -2.26
C LEU A 60 11.73 11.23 -3.36
N ARG A 61 12.95 10.68 -3.18
CA ARG A 61 13.53 9.65 -4.05
C ARG A 61 12.71 8.37 -4.07
N ALA A 62 12.37 7.80 -2.91
CA ALA A 62 11.57 6.59 -2.84
C ALA A 62 10.18 6.78 -3.47
N ARG A 63 9.55 7.94 -3.22
CA ARG A 63 8.27 8.31 -3.85
C ARG A 63 8.40 8.40 -5.37
N ALA A 64 9.45 9.04 -5.89
CA ALA A 64 9.69 9.17 -7.32
C ALA A 64 9.90 7.79 -7.98
N VAL A 65 10.67 6.90 -7.35
CA VAL A 65 10.87 5.52 -7.83
C VAL A 65 9.55 4.75 -7.86
N ALA A 66 8.76 4.81 -6.79
CA ALA A 66 7.46 4.13 -6.73
C ALA A 66 6.52 4.60 -7.85
N ILE A 67 6.40 5.92 -8.05
CA ILE A 67 5.60 6.50 -9.13
C ILE A 67 6.13 6.06 -10.50
N GLY A 68 7.45 6.08 -10.69
CA GLY A 68 8.09 5.63 -11.93
C GLY A 68 7.79 4.16 -12.26
N LEU A 69 7.86 3.28 -11.26
CA LEU A 69 7.52 1.86 -11.40
C LEU A 69 6.05 1.66 -11.78
N LEU A 70 5.13 2.36 -11.10
CA LEU A 70 3.69 2.28 -11.42
C LEU A 70 3.40 2.71 -12.87
N ARG A 71 4.08 3.77 -13.35
CA ARG A 71 3.97 4.20 -14.75
C ARG A 71 4.46 3.14 -15.73
N ARG A 72 5.59 2.49 -15.44
CA ARG A 72 6.15 1.40 -16.27
C ARG A 72 5.26 0.16 -16.31
N ILE A 73 4.64 -0.19 -15.18
CA ILE A 73 3.68 -1.31 -15.14
C ILE A 73 2.49 -1.00 -16.04
N ARG A 74 1.89 0.18 -15.86
CA ARG A 74 0.75 0.63 -16.68
C ARG A 74 1.07 0.66 -18.17
N SER A 75 2.26 1.15 -18.56
CA SER A 75 2.65 1.18 -19.97
C SER A 75 2.74 -0.22 -20.56
N LYS A 76 3.34 -1.18 -19.83
CA LYS A 76 3.42 -2.59 -20.26
C LYS A 76 2.04 -3.25 -20.37
N GLU A 77 1.13 -2.95 -19.46
CA GLU A 77 -0.25 -3.47 -19.53
C GLU A 77 -1.01 -2.93 -20.75
N MET A 78 -0.83 -1.65 -21.07
CA MET A 78 -1.42 -1.02 -22.25
C MET A 78 -0.84 -1.59 -23.55
N GLU A 79 0.47 -1.82 -23.60
CA GLU A 79 1.13 -2.46 -24.74
C GLU A 79 0.59 -3.87 -24.99
N LYS A 80 0.55 -4.72 -23.95
CA LYS A 80 -0.07 -6.05 -24.02
C LYS A 80 -1.52 -6.00 -24.50
N ARG A 81 -2.31 -5.01 -24.04
CA ARG A 81 -3.69 -4.84 -24.50
C ARG A 81 -3.76 -4.49 -25.98
N ARG A 82 -2.84 -3.63 -26.45
CA ARG A 82 -2.75 -3.22 -27.85
C ARG A 82 -2.31 -4.38 -28.74
N GLU A 83 -1.37 -5.20 -28.30
CA GLU A 83 -0.96 -6.43 -28.97
C GLU A 83 -2.11 -7.43 -29.08
N ARG A 84 -2.84 -7.70 -27.99
CA ARG A 84 -4.03 -8.57 -28.03
C ARG A 84 -5.05 -8.08 -29.05
N MET A 85 -5.28 -6.77 -29.10
CA MET A 85 -6.20 -6.17 -30.06
C MET A 85 -5.71 -6.33 -31.51
N ARG A 86 -4.41 -6.11 -31.77
CA ARG A 86 -3.80 -6.36 -33.09
C ARG A 86 -3.94 -7.82 -33.53
N TRP A 87 -3.66 -8.76 -32.63
CA TRP A 87 -3.82 -10.19 -32.90
C TRP A 87 -5.27 -10.56 -33.19
N PHE A 88 -6.21 -10.01 -32.42
CA PHE A 88 -7.64 -10.22 -32.66
C PHE A 88 -8.08 -9.71 -34.03
N PHE A 89 -7.72 -8.47 -34.40
CA PHE A 89 -8.08 -7.94 -35.71
C PHE A 89 -7.37 -8.69 -36.85
N GLY A 90 -6.12 -9.08 -36.67
CA GLY A 90 -5.38 -9.87 -37.64
C GLY A 90 -6.02 -11.24 -37.87
N SER A 91 -6.41 -11.95 -36.81
CA SER A 91 -7.08 -13.25 -36.93
C SER A 91 -8.45 -13.13 -37.58
N VAL A 92 -9.25 -12.12 -37.21
CA VAL A 92 -10.55 -11.84 -37.84
C VAL A 92 -10.40 -11.55 -39.33
N ALA A 93 -9.42 -10.72 -39.73
CA ALA A 93 -9.16 -10.41 -41.13
C ALA A 93 -8.77 -11.65 -41.94
N ILE A 94 -7.91 -12.52 -41.39
CA ILE A 94 -7.52 -13.78 -42.03
C ILE A 94 -8.73 -14.68 -42.25
N VAL A 95 -9.60 -14.84 -41.25
CA VAL A 95 -10.82 -15.65 -41.36
C VAL A 95 -11.74 -15.09 -42.45
N ILE A 96 -11.95 -13.77 -42.48
CA ILE A 96 -12.77 -13.11 -43.51
C ILE A 96 -12.20 -13.37 -44.91
N MET A 97 -10.89 -13.22 -45.11
CA MET A 97 -10.27 -13.47 -46.42
C MET A 97 -10.47 -14.92 -46.87
N VAL A 98 -10.29 -15.89 -45.97
CA VAL A 98 -10.52 -17.32 -46.27
C VAL A 98 -11.98 -17.59 -46.63
N CYS A 99 -12.93 -16.94 -45.95
CA CYS A 99 -14.36 -17.07 -46.26
C CYS A 99 -14.75 -16.44 -47.60
N ILE A 100 -14.09 -15.36 -48.03
CA ILE A 100 -14.35 -14.70 -49.33
C ILE A 100 -13.71 -15.46 -50.50
N MET A 101 -12.55 -16.08 -50.27
CA MET A 101 -11.81 -16.84 -51.28
C MET A 101 -12.32 -18.28 -51.49
N LYS A 102 -13.40 -18.68 -50.81
CA LYS A 102 -13.95 -20.03 -50.79
C LYS A 102 -15.37 -20.01 -51.32
#